data_AF-A0A941V3A8-F1
#
_entry.id   AF-A0A941V3A8-F1
#
_cell.length_a   1.000
_cell.length_b   1.000
_cell.length_c   1.000
_cell.angle_alpha   90.00
_cell.angle_beta   90.00
_cell.angle_gamma   90.00
#
_symmetry.space_group_name_H-M   'P 1'
#
loop_
_entity.id
_entity.type
_entity.pdbx_description
1 polymer ?
#
loop_
_entity_poly.entity_id
_entity_poly.type
_entity_poly.pdbx_seq_one_letter_code
_entity_poly.pdbx_strand_id
1 'polypeptide(L)'
;MSRPPRGNIPQTQPYEAWEQTAKEMIEIEMMRCGIRYKQLAKMLEELGIEESSDQINRKVNRKRFSAAFLLACLHAMGVESISLK
;
A
#
# COMPACT_ATOMS: atom_id res chain seq x y z
N MET A 1 -47.20 4.53 -13.38
CA MET A 1 -46.42 4.68 -12.13
C MET A 1 -44.97 4.98 -12.51
N SER A 2 -44.56 6.23 -12.42
CA SER A 2 -43.23 6.70 -12.82
C SER A 2 -42.19 6.21 -11.82
N ARG A 3 -41.14 5.53 -12.29
CA ARG A 3 -39.98 5.17 -11.46
C ARG A 3 -39.32 6.45 -10.94
N PRO A 4 -38.92 6.52 -9.65
CA PRO A 4 -38.17 7.67 -9.16
C PRO A 4 -36.78 7.69 -9.81
N PRO A 5 -36.18 8.87 -10.01
CA PRO A 5 -34.82 9.00 -10.51
C PRO A 5 -33.87 8.38 -9.48
N ARG A 6 -32.97 7.49 -9.94
CA ARG A 6 -31.87 6.99 -9.11
C ARG A 6 -30.93 8.17 -8.85
N GLY A 7 -31.08 8.80 -7.69
CA GLY A 7 -30.11 9.77 -7.19
C GLY A 7 -28.72 9.14 -7.18
N ASN A 8 -27.73 9.87 -7.69
CA ASN A 8 -26.34 9.44 -7.69
C ASN A 8 -25.84 9.47 -6.24
N ILE A 9 -25.90 8.33 -5.55
CA ILE A 9 -25.34 8.19 -4.20
C ILE A 9 -23.82 8.29 -4.35
N PRO A 10 -23.13 9.23 -3.67
CA PRO A 10 -21.68 9.21 -3.62
C PRO A 10 -21.23 7.86 -3.06
N GLN A 11 -20.58 7.03 -3.89
CA GLN A 11 -20.02 5.77 -3.44
C GLN A 11 -18.73 6.06 -2.66
N THR A 12 -18.85 6.48 -1.41
CA THR A 12 -17.71 6.50 -0.50
C THR A 12 -17.33 5.05 -0.22
N GLN A 13 -16.20 4.58 -0.76
CA GLN A 13 -15.72 3.23 -0.48
C GLN A 13 -15.29 3.17 1.00
N PRO A 14 -15.89 2.29 1.82
CA PRO A 14 -15.67 2.28 3.27
C PRO A 14 -14.20 2.13 3.70
N TYR A 15 -13.38 1.52 2.83
CA TYR A 15 -11.98 1.23 3.09
C TYR A 15 -11.02 2.24 2.45
N GLU A 16 -11.49 3.26 1.74
CA GLU A 16 -10.61 4.17 0.98
C GLU A 16 -9.57 4.87 1.86
N ALA A 17 -9.97 5.34 3.05
CA ALA A 17 -9.06 5.95 4.01
C ALA A 17 -8.01 4.95 4.51
N TRP A 18 -8.41 3.72 4.81
CA TRP A 18 -7.50 2.66 5.28
C TRP A 18 -6.54 2.19 4.17
N GLU A 19 -7.02 2.08 2.95
CA GLU A 19 -6.21 1.82 1.75
C GLU A 19 -5.16 2.92 1.54
N GLN A 20 -5.54 4.18 1.79
CA GLN A 20 -4.64 5.31 1.72
C GLN A 20 -3.58 5.25 2.84
N THR A 21 -3.98 4.97 4.08
CA THR A 21 -3.05 4.79 5.20
C THR A 21 -2.05 3.65 4.92
N ALA A 22 -2.50 2.51 4.40
CA ALA A 22 -1.62 1.39 4.10
C ALA A 22 -0.57 1.74 3.03
N LYS A 23 -0.95 2.54 2.02
CA LYS A 23 -0.01 3.10 1.04
C LYS A 23 1.01 4.02 1.71
N GLU A 24 0.52 4.97 2.51
CA GLU A 24 1.35 5.97 3.17
C GLU A 24 2.36 5.34 4.13
N MET A 25 2.00 4.26 4.82
CA MET A 25 2.94 3.50 5.64
C MET A 25 4.17 3.06 4.84
N ILE A 26 3.99 2.51 3.63
CA ILE A 26 5.11 2.08 2.80
C ILE A 26 5.92 3.30 2.33
N GLU A 27 5.26 4.36 1.86
CA GLU A 27 5.94 5.55 1.32
C GLU A 27 6.70 6.35 2.38
N ILE A 28 6.14 6.50 3.58
CA ILE A 28 6.78 7.18 4.72
C ILE A 28 8.01 6.41 5.17
N GLU A 29 7.92 5.08 5.30
CA GLU A 29 9.07 4.28 5.73
C GLU A 29 10.16 4.24 4.65
N MET A 30 9.81 4.17 3.37
CA MET A 30 10.79 4.36 2.29
C MET A 30 11.48 5.73 2.37
N MET A 31 10.73 6.79 2.67
CA MET A 31 11.27 8.13 2.85
C MET A 31 12.21 8.22 4.07
N ARG A 32 11.83 7.60 5.20
CA ARG A 32 12.65 7.54 6.42
C ARG A 32 13.96 6.79 6.20
N CYS A 33 13.93 5.68 5.46
CA CYS A 33 15.11 4.93 5.08
C CYS A 33 15.92 5.59 3.94
N GLY A 34 15.40 6.64 3.29
CA GLY A 34 16.05 7.28 2.14
C GLY A 34 16.12 6.40 0.89
N ILE A 35 15.17 5.47 0.74
CA ILE A 35 15.15 4.49 -0.36
C ILE A 35 14.02 4.75 -1.36
N ARG A 36 14.09 4.08 -2.50
CA ARG A 36 13.04 4.07 -3.54
C ARG A 36 12.65 2.65 -3.87
N TYR A 37 11.61 2.47 -4.69
CA TYR A 37 11.10 1.15 -5.10
C TYR A 37 12.16 0.17 -5.62
N LYS A 38 13.20 0.65 -6.31
CA LYS A 38 14.30 -0.21 -6.78
C LYS A 38 15.09 -0.84 -5.63
N GLN A 39 15.28 -0.11 -4.54
CA GLN A 39 15.99 -0.62 -3.38
C GLN A 39 15.08 -1.49 -2.50
N LEU A 40 13.80 -1.11 -2.36
CA LEU A 40 12.81 -1.95 -1.69
C LEU A 40 12.68 -3.32 -2.39
N ALA A 41 12.68 -3.35 -3.73
CA ALA A 41 12.71 -4.59 -4.50
C ALA A 41 13.88 -5.51 -4.12
N LYS A 42 15.09 -4.95 -4.02
CA LYS A 42 16.28 -5.72 -3.59
C LYS A 42 16.16 -6.23 -2.15
N MET A 43 15.62 -5.41 -1.25
CA MET A 43 15.44 -5.80 0.15
C MET A 43 14.38 -6.90 0.30
N LEU A 44 13.34 -6.89 -0.54
CA LEU A 44 12.36 -7.98 -0.62
C LEU A 44 12.97 -9.25 -1.23
N GLU A 45 13.84 -9.11 -2.24
CA GLU A 45 14.56 -10.23 -2.85
C GLU A 45 15.47 -10.95 -1.83
N GLU A 46 16.12 -10.21 -0.92
CA GLU A 46 16.89 -10.78 0.20
C GLU A 46 16.02 -11.63 1.16
N LEU A 47 14.70 -11.41 1.18
CA LEU A 47 13.72 -12.22 1.92
C LEU A 47 13.11 -13.35 1.08
N GLY A 48 13.58 -13.55 -0.16
CA GLY A 48 13.03 -14.52 -1.11
C GLY A 48 11.73 -14.07 -1.78
N ILE A 49 11.42 -12.77 -1.76
CA ILE A 49 10.21 -12.18 -2.37
C ILE A 49 10.61 -11.47 -3.67
N GLU A 50 10.33 -12.11 -4.79
CA GLU A 50 10.65 -11.57 -6.12
C GLU A 50 9.60 -10.54 -6.58
N GLU A 51 9.93 -9.26 -6.45
CA GLU A 51 9.11 -8.16 -6.93
C GLU A 51 9.98 -7.12 -7.65
N SER A 52 9.64 -6.80 -8.91
CA SER A 52 10.26 -5.66 -9.60
C SER A 52 9.78 -4.33 -9.02
N SER A 53 10.59 -3.27 -9.17
CA SER A 53 10.21 -1.91 -8.76
C SER A 53 8.88 -1.45 -9.38
N ASP A 54 8.58 -1.89 -10.60
CA ASP A 54 7.33 -1.54 -11.30
C ASP A 54 6.13 -2.32 -10.78
N GLN A 55 6.30 -3.57 -10.34
CA GLN A 55 5.24 -4.31 -9.66
C GLN A 55 4.91 -3.68 -8.30
N ILE A 56 5.93 -3.33 -7.51
CA ILE A 56 5.76 -2.64 -6.24
C ILE A 56 5.05 -1.30 -6.46
N ASN A 57 5.56 -0.48 -7.38
CA ASN A 57 4.97 0.82 -7.71
C ASN A 57 3.49 0.70 -8.09
N ARG A 58 3.14 -0.28 -8.94
CA ARG A 58 1.75 -0.53 -9.34
C ARG A 58 0.86 -0.97 -8.19
N LYS A 59 1.34 -1.88 -7.32
CA LYS A 59 0.61 -2.34 -6.13
C LYS A 59 0.32 -1.20 -5.17
N VAL A 60 1.37 -0.46 -4.82
CA VAL A 60 1.32 0.65 -3.84
C VAL A 60 0.43 1.77 -4.36
N ASN A 61 0.63 2.24 -5.61
CA ASN A 61 -0.17 3.35 -6.15
C ASN A 61 -1.64 3.00 -6.39
N ARG A 62 -1.96 1.74 -6.69
CA ARG A 62 -3.35 1.28 -6.80
C ARG A 62 -3.99 0.97 -5.45
N LYS A 63 -3.21 0.94 -4.36
CA LYS A 63 -3.66 0.55 -3.02
C LYS A 63 -4.26 -0.86 -2.99
N ARG A 64 -3.72 -1.75 -3.84
CA ARG A 64 -4.14 -3.14 -3.97
C ARG A 64 -2.95 -4.07 -3.81
N PHE A 65 -2.76 -4.51 -2.57
CA PHE A 65 -1.78 -5.48 -2.14
C PHE A 65 -2.29 -6.22 -0.91
N SER A 66 -1.73 -7.41 -0.65
CA SER A 66 -2.08 -8.19 0.54
C SER A 66 -1.47 -7.59 1.81
N ALA A 67 -2.04 -7.91 2.97
CA ALA A 67 -1.42 -7.58 4.25
C ALA A 67 -0.02 -8.21 4.39
N ALA A 68 0.20 -9.42 3.84
CA ALA A 68 1.51 -10.06 3.83
C ALA A 68 2.56 -9.22 3.08
N PHE A 69 2.20 -8.63 1.94
CA PHE A 69 3.09 -7.74 1.20
C PHE A 69 3.43 -6.47 2.00
N LEU A 70 2.42 -5.86 2.65
CA LEU A 70 2.66 -4.71 3.52
C LEU A 70 3.66 -5.04 4.63
N LEU A 71 3.44 -6.15 5.35
CA LEU A 71 4.31 -6.59 6.44
C LEU A 71 5.72 -6.91 5.93
N ALA A 72 5.85 -7.55 4.76
CA ALA A 72 7.15 -7.81 4.15
C ALA A 72 7.91 -6.51 3.82
N CYS A 73 7.24 -5.51 3.25
CA CYS A 73 7.85 -4.21 2.97
C CYS A 73 8.35 -3.53 4.25
N LEU A 74 7.51 -3.50 5.29
CA LEU A 74 7.83 -2.89 6.57
C LEU A 74 8.98 -3.63 7.27
N HIS A 75 8.93 -4.96 7.29
CA HIS A 75 10.00 -5.79 7.84
C HIS A 75 11.32 -5.60 7.11
N ALA A 76 11.30 -5.59 5.77
CA ALA A 76 12.49 -5.34 4.95
C ALA A 76 13.14 -3.99 5.29
N MET A 77 12.33 -2.96 5.56
CA MET A 77 12.79 -1.62 5.97
C MET A 77 13.16 -1.51 7.46
N GLY A 78 13.09 -2.60 8.24
CA GLY A 78 13.45 -2.61 9.66
C GLY A 78 12.41 -2.02 10.59
N VAL A 79 11.14 -1.95 10.17
CA VAL A 79 10.03 -1.45 11.00
C VAL A 79 9.61 -2.51 12.00
N GLU A 80 9.80 -2.23 13.29
CA GLU A 80 9.46 -3.14 14.39
C GLU A 80 8.06 -2.92 14.96
N SER A 81 7.48 -1.74 14.78
CA SER A 81 6.16 -1.40 15.31
C SER A 81 5.40 -0.42 14.41
N ILE A 82 4.08 -0.58 14.37
CA ILE A 82 3.16 0.26 13.60
C ILE A 82 2.18 0.88 14.59
N SER A 83 2.13 2.21 14.65
CA SER A 83 1.11 2.93 15.43
C SER A 83 -0.04 3.34 14.50
N LEU A 84 -1.22 2.77 14.74
CA LEU A 84 -2.47 3.27 14.16
C LEU A 84 -2.98 4.39 15.07
N LYS A 85 -3.40 5.52 14.50
CA LYS A 85 -4.10 6.58 15.23
C LYS A 85 -5.60 6.50 14.96
#